data_AF-A0A3C7W424-F1
#
_entry.id   AF-A0A3C7W424-F1
#
_cell.length_a   1.000
_cell.length_b   1.000
_cell.length_c   1.000
_cell.angle_alpha   90.00
_cell.angle_beta   90.00
_cell.angle_gamma   90.00
#
_symmetry.space_group_name_H-M   'P 1'
#
loop_
_entity.id
_entity.type
_entity.pdbx_description
1 polymer ?
#
loop_
_entity_poly.entity_id
_entity_poly.type
_entity_poly.pdbx_seq_one_letter_code
_entity_poly.pdbx_strand_id
1 'polypeptide(L)'
;TLPPIPDRFYQFPVLDGWSNVVASPGSRTLEGRPGTFLIAGPGWAGEVPEGAELVAVPTRIAWLLGRIHARGEADFPAVHALQDRVRLAPTGGAASGPWPAAAAAPEVAGDLPPDRVAALPALAFFQRLAALLV
;
A
#
# COMPACT_ATOMS: atom_id res chain seq x y z
N THR A 1 -9.14 1.52 5.05
CA THR A 1 -10.28 0.62 5.38
C THR A 1 -10.61 -0.23 4.17
N LEU A 2 -11.09 -1.43 4.43
CA LEU A 2 -11.57 -2.38 3.45
C LEU A 2 -13.08 -2.57 3.65
N PRO A 3 -13.89 -2.55 2.57
CA PRO A 3 -15.31 -2.90 2.66
C PRO A 3 -15.47 -4.40 2.96
N PRO A 4 -16.69 -4.87 3.28
CA PRO A 4 -17.00 -6.29 3.21
C PRO A 4 -16.83 -6.79 1.77
N ILE A 5 -16.12 -7.91 1.60
CA ILE A 5 -15.88 -8.57 0.32
C ILE A 5 -16.10 -10.09 0.50
N PRO A 6 -17.36 -10.54 0.60
CA PRO A 6 -17.66 -11.97 0.68
C PRO A 6 -17.40 -12.68 -0.65
N ASP A 7 -17.13 -13.98 -0.59
CA ASP A 7 -17.13 -14.89 -1.75
C ASP A 7 -16.19 -14.52 -2.91
N ARG A 8 -15.10 -13.79 -2.62
CA ARG A 8 -14.09 -13.40 -3.59
C ARG A 8 -12.71 -13.44 -2.97
N PHE A 9 -11.73 -13.93 -3.73
CA PHE A 9 -10.33 -13.83 -3.33
C PHE A 9 -9.83 -12.39 -3.45
N TYR A 10 -9.21 -11.87 -2.40
CA TYR A 10 -8.57 -10.56 -2.40
C TYR A 10 -7.43 -10.50 -1.38
N GLN A 11 -6.46 -9.63 -1.62
CA GLN A 11 -5.37 -9.36 -0.70
C GLN A 11 -4.92 -7.90 -0.80
N PHE A 12 -4.59 -7.30 0.34
CA PHE A 12 -4.01 -5.97 0.49
C PHE A 12 -2.74 -6.03 1.33
N PRO A 13 -1.68 -6.75 0.89
CA PRO A 13 -0.44 -6.82 1.62
C PRO A 13 0.20 -5.45 1.81
N VAL A 14 0.70 -5.25 3.02
CA VAL A 14 1.55 -4.13 3.44
C VAL A 14 2.97 -4.65 3.54
N LEU A 15 3.89 -4.06 2.77
CA LEU A 15 5.30 -4.42 2.77
C LEU A 15 6.13 -3.26 3.31
N ASP A 16 7.27 -3.58 3.90
CA ASP A 16 8.28 -2.58 4.28
C ASP A 16 9.09 -2.10 3.07
N GLY A 17 10.00 -1.13 3.29
CA GLY A 17 10.91 -0.61 2.26
C GLY A 17 11.82 -1.66 1.60
N TRP A 18 11.94 -2.85 2.20
CA TRP A 18 12.76 -3.97 1.74
C TRP A 18 11.92 -5.09 1.11
N SER A 19 10.64 -4.85 0.86
CA SER A 19 9.66 -5.79 0.31
C SER A 19 9.30 -6.98 1.21
N ASN A 20 9.64 -6.94 2.50
CA ASN A 20 9.13 -7.94 3.44
C ASN A 20 7.64 -7.69 3.70
N VAL A 21 6.83 -8.74 3.72
CA VAL A 21 5.39 -8.63 4.03
C VAL A 21 5.21 -8.47 5.54
N VAL A 22 4.74 -7.31 5.97
CA VAL A 22 4.46 -6.98 7.38
C VAL A 22 3.07 -7.46 7.78
N ALA A 23 2.10 -7.27 6.91
CA ALA A 23 0.72 -7.75 7.08
C ALA A 23 0.12 -8.09 5.73
N SER A 24 -0.85 -9.01 5.70
CA SER A 24 -1.59 -9.32 4.48
C SER A 24 -3.09 -9.50 4.73
N PRO A 25 -3.81 -8.40 5.07
CA PRO A 25 -5.26 -8.40 5.11
C PRO A 25 -5.86 -8.90 3.80
N GLY A 26 -6.83 -9.80 3.88
CA GLY A 26 -7.41 -10.40 2.69
C GLY A 26 -8.51 -11.39 3.01
N SER A 27 -8.98 -12.08 1.98
CA SER A 27 -10.03 -13.10 2.12
C SER A 27 -9.66 -14.20 3.14
N ARG A 28 -8.36 -14.55 3.26
CA ARG A 28 -7.86 -15.56 4.21
C ARG A 28 -7.88 -15.10 5.67
N THR A 29 -7.72 -13.81 5.95
CA THR A 29 -7.57 -13.29 7.32
C THR A 29 -8.85 -12.63 7.83
N LEU A 30 -9.67 -12.10 6.93
CA LEU A 30 -10.91 -11.39 7.26
C LEU A 30 -12.16 -12.22 6.99
N GLU A 31 -12.05 -13.28 6.18
CA GLU A 31 -13.20 -14.14 5.80
C GLU A 31 -14.37 -13.31 5.24
N GLY A 32 -14.04 -12.30 4.43
CA GLY A 32 -15.01 -11.40 3.79
C GLY A 32 -15.57 -10.29 4.67
N ARG A 33 -15.24 -10.23 5.96
CA ARG A 33 -15.60 -9.12 6.85
C ARG A 33 -14.86 -7.83 6.47
N PRO A 34 -15.43 -6.64 6.79
CA PRO A 34 -14.72 -5.38 6.62
C PRO A 34 -13.52 -5.29 7.58
N GLY A 35 -12.60 -4.36 7.31
CA GLY A 35 -11.44 -4.13 8.17
C GLY A 35 -10.97 -2.69 8.17
N THR A 36 -10.56 -2.22 9.35
CA THR A 36 -9.88 -0.93 9.53
C THR A 36 -8.47 -1.22 10.02
N PHE A 37 -7.49 -0.60 9.37
CA PHE A 37 -6.07 -0.82 9.66
C PHE A 37 -5.39 0.52 9.80
N LEU A 38 -4.57 0.66 10.83
CA LEU A 38 -3.65 1.77 11.02
C LEU A 38 -2.26 1.33 10.60
N ILE A 39 -1.73 1.93 9.53
CA ILE A 39 -0.35 1.71 9.11
C ILE A 39 0.52 2.76 9.81
N ALA A 40 1.47 2.31 10.64
CA ALA A 40 2.34 3.19 11.41
C ALA A 40 3.81 2.84 11.17
N GLY A 41 4.65 3.86 10.97
CA GLY A 41 6.09 3.69 10.81
C GLY A 41 6.86 3.58 12.14
N PRO A 42 8.20 3.50 12.09
CA PRO A 42 9.05 3.38 13.28
C PRO A 42 8.84 4.51 14.28
N GLY A 43 8.80 4.16 15.57
CA GLY A 43 8.71 5.12 16.67
C GLY A 43 7.33 5.78 16.85
N TRP A 44 6.31 5.37 16.10
CA TRP A 44 4.94 5.83 16.35
C TRP A 44 4.45 5.34 17.73
N ALA A 45 3.94 6.26 18.54
CA ALA A 45 3.48 6.02 19.91
C ALA A 45 2.10 6.68 20.17
N GLY A 46 1.30 6.86 19.12
CA GLY A 46 -0.05 7.40 19.24
C GLY A 46 -1.07 6.35 19.71
N GLU A 47 -2.33 6.75 19.77
CA GLU A 47 -3.44 5.84 20.04
C GLU A 47 -3.95 5.20 18.75
N VAL A 48 -4.25 3.90 18.82
CA VAL A 48 -4.89 3.18 17.72
C VAL A 48 -6.37 3.56 17.71
N PRO A 49 -6.93 4.05 16.59
CA PRO A 49 -8.35 4.36 16.50
C PRO A 49 -9.22 3.14 16.84
N GLU A 50 -10.37 3.39 17.46
CA GLU A 50 -11.30 2.33 17.83
C GLU A 50 -11.68 1.46 16.62
N GLY A 51 -11.61 0.14 16.80
CA GLY A 51 -11.90 -0.84 15.75
C GLY A 51 -10.82 -0.97 14.66
N ALA A 52 -9.69 -0.28 14.76
CA ALA A 52 -8.56 -0.45 13.85
C ALA A 52 -7.54 -1.48 14.38
N GLU A 53 -6.96 -2.26 13.48
CA GLU A 53 -5.80 -3.10 13.74
C GLU A 53 -4.50 -2.34 13.40
N LEU A 54 -3.53 -2.34 14.31
CA LEU A 54 -2.22 -1.71 14.08
C LEU A 54 -1.35 -2.60 13.19
N VAL A 55 -0.89 -2.03 12.08
CA VAL A 55 0.14 -2.59 11.19
C VAL A 55 1.41 -1.76 11.37
N ALA A 56 2.30 -2.22 12.26
CA ALA A 56 3.57 -1.57 12.55
C ALA A 56 4.62 -1.93 11.48
N VAL A 57 5.02 -0.94 10.68
CA VAL A 57 6.00 -1.09 9.61
C VAL A 57 7.39 -0.68 10.14
N PRO A 58 8.43 -1.54 9.98
CA PRO A 58 9.76 -1.30 10.53
C PRO A 58 10.58 -0.24 9.77
N THR A 59 10.02 0.39 8.74
CA THR A 59 10.69 1.40 7.92
C THR A 59 9.74 2.56 7.63
N ARG A 60 10.29 3.72 7.26
CA ARG A 60 9.47 4.89 6.89
C ARG A 60 8.78 4.76 5.52
N ILE A 61 9.13 3.73 4.74
CA ILE A 61 8.54 3.43 3.44
C ILE A 61 7.65 2.19 3.60
N ALA A 62 6.40 2.29 3.15
CA ALA A 62 5.49 1.15 3.10
C ALA A 62 4.88 1.02 1.71
N TRP A 63 4.68 -0.21 1.27
CA TRP A 63 3.98 -0.52 0.03
C TRP A 63 2.64 -1.16 0.36
N LEU A 64 1.55 -0.65 -0.21
CA LEU A 64 0.22 -1.27 -0.12
C LEU A 64 -0.18 -1.78 -1.50
N LEU A 65 -0.31 -3.09 -1.65
CA LEU A 65 -0.54 -3.72 -2.96
C LEU A 65 -1.91 -4.41 -3.00
N GLY A 66 -2.96 -3.62 -3.21
CA GLY A 66 -4.33 -4.12 -3.33
C GLY A 66 -4.58 -4.94 -4.59
N ARG A 67 -5.10 -6.16 -4.41
CA ARG A 67 -5.48 -7.07 -5.50
C ARG A 67 -6.83 -7.69 -5.18
N ILE A 68 -7.75 -7.60 -6.13
CA ILE A 68 -9.08 -8.21 -6.05
C ILE A 68 -9.20 -9.13 -7.27
N HIS A 69 -9.49 -10.41 -7.06
CA HIS A 69 -9.65 -11.36 -8.15
C HIS A 69 -10.84 -10.94 -9.03
N ALA A 70 -10.63 -10.89 -10.35
CA ALA A 70 -11.67 -10.69 -11.36
C ALA A 70 -11.91 -12.01 -12.10
N ARG A 71 -13.18 -12.40 -12.27
CA ARG A 71 -13.56 -13.66 -12.96
C ARG A 71 -13.56 -13.54 -14.49
N GLY A 72 -13.39 -12.34 -15.03
CA GLY A 72 -13.42 -12.01 -16.45
C GLY A 72 -13.85 -10.56 -16.67
N GLU A 73 -13.87 -10.10 -17.92
CA GLU A 73 -14.16 -8.69 -18.25
C GLU A 73 -15.55 -8.23 -17.78
N ALA A 74 -16.56 -9.11 -17.86
CA ALA A 74 -17.91 -8.82 -17.39
C ALA A 74 -17.98 -8.55 -15.87
N ASP A 75 -16.97 -8.95 -15.11
CA ASP A 75 -16.88 -8.79 -13.66
C ASP A 75 -16.13 -7.50 -13.26
N PHE A 76 -15.50 -6.80 -14.21
CA PHE A 76 -14.78 -5.56 -13.93
C PHE A 76 -15.64 -4.47 -13.28
N PRO A 77 -16.90 -4.21 -13.68
CA PRO A 77 -17.74 -3.25 -12.98
C PRO A 77 -17.92 -3.57 -11.49
N ALA A 78 -18.06 -4.86 -11.14
CA ALA A 78 -18.17 -5.28 -9.75
C ALA A 78 -16.85 -5.11 -8.98
N VAL A 79 -15.71 -5.41 -9.62
CA VAL A 79 -14.38 -5.17 -9.02
C VAL A 79 -14.12 -3.68 -8.82
N HIS A 80 -14.44 -2.84 -9.80
CA HIS A 80 -14.31 -1.38 -9.69
C HIS A 80 -15.18 -0.83 -8.57
N ALA A 81 -16.44 -1.26 -8.45
CA ALA A 81 -17.31 -0.87 -7.35
C ALA A 81 -16.75 -1.27 -5.96
N LEU A 82 -15.99 -2.36 -5.86
CA LEU A 82 -15.28 -2.72 -4.63
C LEU A 82 -14.05 -1.83 -4.40
N GLN A 83 -13.25 -1.57 -5.43
CA GLN A 83 -12.08 -0.67 -5.37
C GLN A 83 -12.49 0.74 -4.94
N ASP A 84 -13.62 1.25 -5.47
CA ASP A 84 -14.22 2.55 -5.15
C ASP A 84 -14.68 2.67 -3.70
N ARG A 85 -14.70 1.58 -2.94
CA ARG A 85 -15.05 1.53 -1.51
C ARG A 85 -13.84 1.30 -0.60
N VAL A 86 -12.68 0.97 -1.15
CA VAL A 86 -11.42 0.96 -0.41
C VAL A 86 -11.02 2.41 -0.12
N ARG A 87 -10.56 2.68 1.10
CA ARG A 87 -10.10 4.03 1.50
C ARG A 87 -8.71 3.95 2.13
N LEU A 88 -7.86 4.90 1.77
CA LEU A 88 -6.61 5.22 2.46
C LEU A 88 -6.69 6.68 2.89
N ALA A 89 -6.38 6.96 4.16
CA ALA A 89 -6.51 8.29 4.74
C ALA A 89 -5.49 8.50 5.87
N PRO A 90 -5.01 9.73 6.10
CA PRO A 90 -4.30 10.08 7.32
C PRO A 90 -5.18 9.90 8.56
N THR A 91 -4.58 9.57 9.70
CA THR A 91 -5.26 9.55 11.00
C THR A 91 -5.83 10.93 11.35
N GLY A 92 -7.13 11.02 11.64
CA GLY A 92 -7.79 12.27 12.03
C GLY A 92 -8.15 13.22 10.88
N GLY A 93 -7.85 12.85 9.62
CA GLY A 93 -8.23 13.60 8.43
C GLY A 93 -9.44 13.00 7.71
N ALA A 94 -10.08 13.80 6.85
CA ALA A 94 -10.96 13.25 5.84
C ALA A 94 -10.15 12.30 4.93
N ALA A 95 -10.79 11.26 4.40
CA ALA A 95 -10.18 10.51 3.30
C ALA A 95 -9.72 11.50 2.24
N SER A 96 -8.46 11.39 1.77
CA SER A 96 -8.10 11.99 0.48
C SER A 96 -9.20 11.55 -0.48
N GLY A 97 -9.83 12.49 -1.20
CA GLY A 97 -11.09 12.30 -1.93
C GLY A 97 -11.07 11.15 -2.95
N PRO A 98 -11.52 11.31 -4.20
CA PRO A 98 -11.06 10.34 -5.21
C PRO A 98 -9.53 10.29 -5.15
N TRP A 99 -8.94 9.10 -5.30
CA TRP A 99 -7.49 8.98 -5.51
C TRP A 99 -7.09 10.06 -6.51
N PRO A 100 -6.06 10.89 -6.23
CA PRO A 100 -5.64 11.87 -7.21
C PRO A 100 -5.44 11.12 -8.51
N ALA A 101 -6.05 11.62 -9.60
CA ALA A 101 -5.87 11.03 -10.91
C ALA A 101 -4.37 10.74 -11.06
N ALA A 102 -4.03 9.48 -11.36
CA ALA A 102 -2.65 9.06 -11.41
C ALA A 102 -1.89 10.14 -12.17
N ALA A 103 -0.96 10.82 -11.49
CA ALA A 103 -0.14 11.81 -12.15
C ALA A 103 0.37 11.12 -13.40
N ALA A 104 0.22 11.77 -14.57
CA ALA A 104 0.73 11.20 -15.82
C ALA A 104 2.12 10.68 -15.50
N ALA A 105 2.31 9.36 -15.66
CA ALA A 105 3.59 8.75 -15.33
C ALA A 105 4.62 9.62 -16.04
N PRO A 106 5.60 10.19 -15.32
CA PRO A 106 6.54 11.10 -15.94
C PRO A 106 7.06 10.38 -17.17
N GLU A 107 6.95 11.03 -18.33
CA GLU A 107 7.46 10.45 -19.57
C GLU A 107 8.91 10.08 -19.26
N VAL A 108 9.20 8.78 -19.21
CA VAL A 108 10.53 8.29 -18.86
C VAL A 108 11.38 8.48 -20.11
N ALA A 109 11.67 9.74 -20.45
CA ALA A 109 12.69 10.10 -21.40
C ALA A 109 14.03 9.94 -20.68
N GLY A 110 14.78 8.91 -21.06
CA GLY A 110 16.12 8.62 -20.53
C GLY A 110 16.24 7.25 -19.84
N ASP A 111 17.36 7.06 -19.19
CA ASP A 111 17.81 5.82 -18.53
C ASP A 111 16.73 5.17 -17.67
N LEU A 112 16.61 3.83 -17.76
CA LEU A 112 15.69 3.06 -16.94
C LEU A 112 16.13 3.16 -15.46
N PRO A 113 15.23 2.94 -14.48
CA PRO A 113 15.62 2.98 -13.07
C PRO A 113 16.86 2.13 -12.72
N PRO A 114 17.06 0.91 -13.28
CA PRO A 114 18.30 0.15 -13.09
C PRO A 114 19.55 0.88 -13.62
N ASP A 115 19.47 1.47 -14.81
CA ASP A 115 20.59 2.19 -15.44
C ASP A 115 21.02 3.39 -14.60
N ARG A 116 20.05 4.14 -14.07
CA ARG A 116 20.31 5.26 -13.17
C ARG A 116 21.01 4.83 -11.89
N VAL A 117 20.60 3.69 -11.31
CA VAL A 117 21.25 3.14 -10.11
C VAL A 117 22.66 2.65 -10.44
N ALA A 118 22.85 2.00 -11.59
CA ALA A 118 24.15 1.52 -12.07
C ALA A 118 25.14 2.66 -12.34
N ALA A 119 24.65 3.82 -12.77
CA ALA A 119 25.45 5.01 -13.02
C ALA A 119 25.82 5.80 -11.74
N LEU A 120 25.26 5.46 -10.56
CA LEU A 120 25.58 6.17 -9.33
C LEU A 120 27.04 5.93 -8.92
N PRO A 121 27.80 7.00 -8.59
CA PRO A 121 29.07 6.84 -7.89
C PRO A 121 28.87 6.01 -6.61
N ALA A 122 29.80 5.10 -6.30
CA ALA A 122 29.68 4.19 -5.16
C ALA A 122 29.33 4.93 -3.86
N LEU A 123 29.98 6.06 -3.58
CA LEU A 123 29.68 6.88 -2.39
C LEU A 123 28.23 7.37 -2.36
N ALA A 124 27.71 7.88 -3.48
CA ALA A 124 26.34 8.38 -3.57
C ALA A 124 25.32 7.24 -3.41
N PHE A 125 25.60 6.07 -3.97
CA PHE A 125 24.79 4.87 -3.78
C PHE A 125 24.69 4.49 -2.29
N PHE A 126 25.83 4.32 -1.61
CA PHE A 126 25.83 3.89 -0.21
C PHE A 126 25.29 4.95 0.76
N GLN A 127 25.50 6.24 0.48
CA GLN A 127 24.87 7.32 1.26
C GLN A 127 23.35 7.28 1.14
N ARG A 128 22.83 7.09 -0.08
CA ARG A 128 21.38 7.00 -0.30
C ARG A 128 20.79 5.74 0.34
N LEU A 129 21.49 4.61 0.23
CA LEU A 129 21.09 3.37 0.90
C LEU A 129 21.04 3.56 2.42
N ALA A 130 22.09 4.13 3.03
CA ALA A 130 22.15 4.40 4.47
C ALA A 130 21.03 5.32 4.95
N ALA A 131 20.69 6.35 4.16
CA ALA A 131 19.58 7.25 4.47
C ALA A 131 18.19 6.57 4.40
N LEU A 132 18.08 5.44 3.70
CA LEU A 132 16.83 4.68 3.55
C LEU A 132 16.74 3.46 4.49
N LEU A 133 17.82 3.12 5.20
CA LEU A 133 17.85 2.04 6.21
C LEU A 133 17.17 2.40 7.54
N VAL A 134 16.62 3.62 7.66
CA VAL A 134 15.93 4.16 8.84
C VAL A 134 14.40 4.16 8.75
#